data_AF-A0A7V2W811-F1
#
_entry.id   AF-A0A7V2W811-F1
#
_cell.length_a   1.000
_cell.length_b   1.000
_cell.length_c   1.000
_cell.angle_alpha   90.00
_cell.angle_beta   90.00
_cell.angle_gamma   90.00
#
_symmetry.space_group_name_H-M   'P 1'
#
loop_
_entity.id
_entity.type
_entity.pdbx_description
1 polymer ?
#
loop_
_entity_poly.entity_id
_entity_poly.type
_entity_poly.pdbx_seq_one_letter_code
_entity_poly.pdbx_strand_id
1 'polypeptide(L)'
;MAEYLTVPLDAKHKKSEFACGNTFLDNYIQKQAKQDIKRKLSACFVWSDEENNIKGFYTLSNAGIPREAMPDEISKKLPRVYESLPVTLLGRLAIREKNKGQGLGKLLLVDALKRSCEASEVIGSMAVIVDPIDENAIKFYGRFGF
;
A
#
# COMPACT_ATOMS: atom_id res chain seq x y z
N MET A 1 9.52 -3.25 20.07
CA MET A 1 9.31 -3.36 18.61
C MET A 1 7.84 -3.47 18.38
N ALA A 2 7.24 -2.55 17.64
CA ALA A 2 5.79 -2.52 17.50
C ALA A 2 5.36 -3.65 16.54
N GLU A 3 4.52 -4.56 17.02
CA GLU A 3 4.06 -5.71 16.25
C GLU A 3 3.28 -5.23 15.01
N TYR A 4 3.60 -5.79 13.85
CA TYR A 4 2.88 -5.54 12.60
C TYR A 4 1.85 -6.64 12.41
N LEU A 5 0.69 -6.28 11.89
CA LEU A 5 -0.36 -7.21 11.52
C LEU A 5 0.06 -8.11 10.34
N THR A 6 0.95 -7.58 9.51
CA THR A 6 1.41 -8.21 8.27
C THR A 6 2.86 -8.64 8.34
N VAL A 7 3.19 -9.63 7.50
CA VAL A 7 4.55 -10.09 7.25
C VAL A 7 4.91 -9.89 5.77
N PRO A 8 6.21 -9.81 5.42
CA PRO A 8 6.63 -9.79 4.02
C PRO A 8 6.10 -11.01 3.25
N LEU A 9 5.71 -10.80 2.00
CA LEU A 9 5.33 -11.90 1.11
C LEU A 9 6.53 -12.81 0.81
N ASP A 10 6.32 -14.12 0.92
CA ASP A 10 7.35 -15.13 0.69
C ASP A 10 6.80 -16.39 -0.04
N ALA A 11 7.51 -17.52 0.07
CA ALA A 11 7.15 -18.77 -0.57
C ALA A 11 5.99 -19.54 0.07
N LYS A 12 5.75 -19.41 1.39
CA LYS A 12 4.71 -20.19 2.09
C LYS A 12 3.29 -19.68 1.84
N HIS A 13 3.14 -18.42 1.46
CA HIS A 13 1.84 -17.79 1.22
C HIS A 13 1.11 -18.37 0.01
N LYS A 14 -0.14 -18.80 0.20
CA LYS A 14 -1.03 -19.34 -0.85
C LYS A 14 -1.65 -18.19 -1.63
N LYS A 15 -1.02 -17.83 -2.75
CA LYS A 15 -1.41 -16.69 -3.60
C LYS A 15 -2.44 -17.04 -4.67
N SER A 16 -2.43 -18.27 -5.18
CA SER A 16 -3.23 -18.72 -6.33
C SER A 16 -4.73 -18.59 -6.12
N GLU A 17 -5.20 -18.71 -4.88
CA GLU A 17 -6.61 -18.66 -4.52
C GLU A 17 -7.07 -17.29 -4.01
N PHE A 18 -6.18 -16.29 -4.02
CA PHE A 18 -6.56 -14.94 -3.62
C PHE A 18 -7.51 -14.34 -4.66
N ALA A 19 -8.66 -13.86 -4.19
CA ALA A 19 -9.66 -13.18 -4.99
C ALA A 19 -10.29 -12.06 -4.16
N CYS A 20 -10.14 -10.82 -4.60
CA CYS A 20 -10.72 -9.61 -3.99
C CYS A 20 -11.80 -8.96 -4.87
N GLY A 21 -12.19 -9.63 -5.94
CA GLY A 21 -13.20 -9.13 -6.89
C GLY A 21 -12.66 -8.12 -7.89
N ASN A 22 -11.36 -7.80 -7.85
CA ASN A 22 -10.70 -6.96 -8.84
C ASN A 22 -9.57 -7.76 -9.53
N THR A 23 -9.77 -8.07 -10.81
CA THR A 23 -8.88 -8.93 -11.59
C THR A 23 -7.46 -8.39 -11.72
N PHE A 24 -7.25 -7.06 -11.68
CA PHE A 24 -5.90 -6.48 -11.70
C PHE A 24 -5.14 -6.77 -10.40
N LEU A 25 -5.79 -6.58 -9.25
CA LEU A 25 -5.21 -6.86 -7.93
C LEU A 25 -5.00 -8.37 -7.71
N ASP A 26 -5.94 -9.19 -8.16
CA ASP A 26 -5.86 -10.65 -8.07
C ASP A 26 -4.68 -11.18 -8.89
N ASN A 27 -4.59 -10.80 -10.17
CA ASN A 27 -3.47 -11.21 -11.02
C ASN A 27 -2.11 -10.72 -10.48
N TYR A 28 -2.08 -9.52 -9.90
CA TYR A 28 -0.85 -8.97 -9.34
C TYR A 28 -0.26 -9.87 -8.26
N ILE A 29 -1.03 -10.18 -7.21
CA ILE A 29 -0.51 -10.99 -6.09
C ILE A 29 -0.23 -12.44 -6.53
N GLN A 30 -1.07 -12.98 -7.41
CA GLN A 30 -0.91 -14.34 -7.93
C GLN A 30 0.39 -14.48 -8.74
N LYS A 31 0.65 -13.56 -9.67
CA LYS A 31 1.64 -13.77 -10.75
C LYS A 31 2.84 -12.80 -10.71
N GLN A 32 2.64 -11.56 -10.26
CA GLN A 32 3.63 -10.49 -10.43
C GLN A 32 4.41 -10.15 -9.14
N ALA A 33 3.75 -10.12 -7.98
CA ALA A 33 4.32 -9.54 -6.75
C ALA A 33 5.72 -10.05 -6.38
N LYS A 34 5.99 -11.36 -6.52
CA LYS A 34 7.32 -11.93 -6.23
C LYS A 34 8.42 -11.39 -7.16
N GLN A 35 8.10 -11.10 -8.41
CA GLN A 35 9.05 -10.55 -9.37
C GLN A 35 9.41 -9.11 -9.01
N ASP A 36 8.41 -8.31 -8.63
CA ASP A 36 8.60 -6.93 -8.21
C ASP A 36 9.44 -6.84 -6.92
N ILE A 37 9.18 -7.72 -5.95
CA ILE A 37 10.00 -7.83 -4.73
C ILE A 37 11.45 -8.16 -5.09
N LYS A 38 11.66 -9.17 -5.96
CA LYS A 38 13.01 -9.58 -6.39
C LYS A 38 13.77 -8.44 -7.08
N ARG A 39 13.06 -7.61 -7.85
CA ARG A 39 13.62 -6.43 -8.55
C ARG A 39 13.65 -5.17 -7.69
N LYS A 40 13.17 -5.23 -6.44
CA LYS A 40 13.02 -4.09 -5.52
C LYS A 40 12.15 -2.96 -6.09
N LEU A 41 11.17 -3.30 -6.93
CA LEU A 41 10.20 -2.34 -7.48
C LEU A 41 9.10 -2.00 -6.47
N SER A 42 8.74 -2.96 -5.61
CA SER A 42 7.80 -2.74 -4.51
C SER A 42 8.01 -3.79 -3.42
N ALA A 43 7.90 -3.38 -2.16
CA ALA A 43 7.73 -4.32 -1.05
C ALA A 43 6.25 -4.73 -0.99
N CYS A 44 5.98 -6.02 -0.76
CA CYS A 44 4.63 -6.56 -0.60
C CYS A 44 4.49 -7.21 0.77
N PHE A 45 3.46 -6.82 1.51
CA PHE A 45 3.15 -7.33 2.83
C PHE A 45 1.78 -8.00 2.82
N VAL A 46 1.66 -9.11 3.53
CA VAL A 46 0.46 -9.95 3.54
C VAL A 46 -0.01 -10.21 4.95
N TRP A 47 -1.33 -10.24 5.10
CA TRP A 47 -2.01 -10.77 6.27
C TRP A 47 -2.58 -12.14 5.90
N SER A 48 -2.13 -13.20 6.56
CA SER A 48 -2.56 -14.57 6.34
C SER A 48 -3.18 -15.21 7.58
N ASP A 49 -3.92 -16.30 7.39
CA ASP A 49 -4.24 -17.24 8.47
C ASP A 49 -3.09 -18.24 8.73
N GLU A 50 -3.28 -19.12 9.70
CA GLU A 50 -2.31 -20.16 10.10
C GLU A 50 -1.97 -21.13 8.95
N GLU A 51 -2.89 -21.31 8.00
CA GLU A 51 -2.70 -22.14 6.81
C GLU A 51 -2.04 -21.38 5.65
N ASN A 52 -1.58 -20.15 5.89
CA ASN A 52 -0.98 -19.24 4.91
C ASN A 52 -1.92 -18.78 3.79
N ASN A 53 -3.24 -18.87 3.97
CA ASN A 53 -4.18 -18.25 3.04
C ASN A 53 -4.19 -16.73 3.25
N ILE A 54 -3.98 -15.97 2.18
CA ILE A 54 -3.95 -14.51 2.25
C ILE A 54 -5.37 -13.96 2.47
N LYS A 55 -5.57 -13.21 3.55
CA LYS A 55 -6.79 -12.43 3.86
C LYS A 55 -6.76 -11.06 3.22
N GLY A 56 -5.57 -10.49 3.06
CA GLY A 56 -5.36 -9.24 2.37
C GLY A 56 -3.87 -8.91 2.24
N PHE A 57 -3.55 -7.94 1.38
CA PHE A 57 -2.18 -7.53 1.14
C PHE A 57 -2.13 -6.03 0.82
N TYR A 58 -0.93 -5.47 0.97
CA TYR A 58 -0.62 -4.16 0.43
C TYR A 58 0.81 -4.09 -0.10
N THR A 59 1.09 -3.08 -0.92
CA THR A 59 2.45 -2.80 -1.42
C THR A 59 2.91 -1.40 -1.09
N LEU A 60 4.18 -1.25 -0.75
CA LEU A 60 4.85 0.04 -0.56
C LEU A 60 6.03 0.16 -1.52
N SER A 61 6.20 1.33 -2.13
CA SER A 61 7.38 1.68 -2.92
C SER A 61 7.77 3.14 -2.69
N ASN A 62 9.03 3.47 -2.96
CA ASN A 62 9.45 4.87 -3.03
C ASN A 62 8.83 5.54 -4.27
N ALA A 63 8.49 6.81 -4.15
CA ALA A 63 7.98 7.60 -5.26
C ALA A 63 8.37 9.08 -5.10
N GLY A 64 8.17 9.84 -6.17
CA GLY A 64 8.23 11.29 -6.16
C GLY A 64 6.94 11.83 -6.76
N ILE A 65 6.35 12.84 -6.13
CA ILE A 65 5.20 13.56 -6.68
C ILE A 65 5.67 14.90 -7.24
N PRO A 66 5.39 15.22 -8.52
CA PRO A 66 5.68 16.54 -9.06
C PRO A 66 5.01 17.61 -8.21
N ARG A 67 5.73 18.71 -7.95
CA ARG A 67 5.21 19.85 -7.18
C ARG A 67 3.90 20.39 -7.75
N GLU A 68 3.74 20.37 -9.07
CA GLU A 68 2.55 20.85 -9.78
C GLU A 68 1.31 19.95 -9.57
N ALA A 69 1.52 18.69 -9.20
CA ALA A 69 0.44 17.76 -8.87
C ALA A 69 0.00 17.84 -7.40
N MET A 70 0.69 18.65 -6.58
CA MET A 70 0.37 18.80 -5.16
C MET A 70 -0.71 19.85 -4.94
N PRO A 71 -1.62 19.64 -3.97
CA PRO A 71 -2.55 20.68 -3.53
C PRO A 71 -1.81 21.97 -3.14
N ASP A 72 -2.37 23.10 -3.56
CA ASP A 72 -1.80 24.43 -3.35
C ASP A 72 -1.54 24.74 -1.87
N GLU A 73 -2.40 24.24 -0.99
CA GLU A 73 -2.31 24.40 0.47
C GLU A 73 -1.07 23.73 1.06
N ILE A 74 -0.57 22.68 0.42
CA ILE A 74 0.63 21.95 0.80
C ILE A 74 1.84 22.54 0.08
N SER A 75 1.76 22.70 -1.24
CA SER A 75 2.89 23.12 -2.07
C SER A 75 3.44 24.49 -1.69
N LYS A 76 2.59 25.43 -1.27
CA LYS A 76 3.00 26.78 -0.81
C LYS A 76 3.83 26.78 0.47
N LYS A 77 3.72 25.74 1.30
CA LYS A 77 4.45 25.60 2.58
C LYS A 77 5.83 24.94 2.42
N LEU A 78 6.13 24.39 1.24
CA LEU A 78 7.38 23.68 0.96
C LEU A 78 8.38 24.58 0.23
N PRO A 79 9.70 24.33 0.35
CA PRO A 79 10.70 25.05 -0.41
C PRO A 79 10.50 24.90 -1.93
N ARG A 80 10.67 25.99 -2.68
CA ARG A 80 10.43 26.03 -4.13
C ARG A 80 11.48 25.27 -4.96
N VAL A 81 12.66 25.00 -4.38
CA VAL A 81 13.77 24.29 -5.05
C VAL A 81 13.44 22.82 -5.36
N TYR A 82 12.48 22.24 -4.65
CA TYR A 82 12.04 20.86 -4.91
C TYR A 82 10.96 20.84 -5.99
N GLU A 83 11.35 20.42 -7.20
CA GLU A 83 10.43 20.18 -8.32
C GLU A 83 9.63 18.88 -8.17
N SER A 84 10.20 17.90 -7.46
CA SER A 84 9.55 16.64 -7.09
C SER A 84 9.79 16.35 -5.61
N LEU A 85 8.74 15.96 -4.91
CA LEU A 85 8.75 15.78 -3.45
C LEU A 85 8.77 14.28 -3.12
N PRO A 86 9.61 13.84 -2.15
CA PRO A 86 9.75 12.44 -1.82
C PRO A 86 8.51 11.93 -1.05
N VAL A 87 7.91 10.86 -1.54
CA VAL A 87 6.71 10.26 -0.96
C VAL A 87 6.82 8.73 -0.96
N THR A 88 5.98 8.09 -0.16
CA THR A 88 5.79 6.64 -0.21
C THR A 88 4.50 6.34 -0.95
N LEU A 89 4.56 5.50 -1.98
CA LEU A 89 3.37 5.06 -2.70
C LEU A 89 2.81 3.81 -2.03
N LEU A 90 1.58 3.90 -1.51
CA LEU A 90 0.74 2.74 -1.20
C LEU A 90 0.08 2.28 -2.50
N GLY A 91 0.85 1.53 -3.30
CA GLY A 91 0.47 1.26 -4.69
C GLY A 91 -0.72 0.31 -4.84
N ARG A 92 -0.91 -0.60 -3.88
CA ARG A 92 -1.99 -1.60 -3.91
C ARG A 92 -2.42 -1.89 -2.49
N LEU A 93 -3.71 -2.04 -2.28
CA LEU A 93 -4.31 -2.54 -1.05
C LEU A 93 -5.54 -3.37 -1.42
N ALA A 94 -5.59 -4.61 -0.96
CA ALA A 94 -6.70 -5.50 -1.28
C ALA A 94 -7.06 -6.39 -0.08
N ILE A 95 -8.37 -6.64 0.08
CA ILE A 95 -8.92 -7.60 1.03
C ILE A 95 -9.65 -8.68 0.24
N ARG A 96 -9.42 -9.95 0.58
CA ARG A 96 -10.09 -11.09 -0.04
C ARG A 96 -11.60 -10.93 0.08
N GLU A 97 -12.34 -11.28 -0.96
CA GLU A 97 -13.79 -11.05 -1.07
C GLU A 97 -14.56 -11.57 0.15
N LYS A 98 -14.24 -12.81 0.55
CA LYS A 98 -14.84 -13.49 1.72
C LYS A 98 -14.62 -12.77 3.06
N ASN A 99 -13.70 -11.81 3.09
CA ASN A 99 -13.31 -11.05 4.29
C ASN A 99 -13.70 -9.57 4.21
N LYS A 100 -14.39 -9.13 3.13
CA LYS A 100 -14.90 -7.76 3.02
C LYS A 100 -15.98 -7.48 4.07
N GLY A 101 -16.20 -6.21 4.38
CA GLY A 101 -17.19 -5.75 5.37
C GLY A 101 -16.79 -5.90 6.84
N GLN A 102 -15.68 -6.59 7.15
CA GLN A 102 -15.21 -6.84 8.52
C GLN A 102 -14.23 -5.78 9.05
N GLY A 103 -14.11 -4.63 8.38
CA GLY A 103 -13.18 -3.55 8.76
C GLY A 103 -11.69 -3.84 8.50
N LEU A 104 -11.34 -4.99 7.90
CA LEU A 104 -9.94 -5.40 7.69
C LEU A 104 -9.14 -4.43 6.81
N GLY A 105 -9.79 -3.76 5.86
CA GLY A 105 -9.13 -2.77 4.99
C GLY A 105 -8.55 -1.61 5.78
N LYS A 106 -9.27 -1.12 6.81
CA LYS A 106 -8.77 -0.08 7.72
C LYS A 106 -7.54 -0.56 8.48
N LEU A 107 -7.55 -1.81 8.96
CA LEU A 107 -6.42 -2.37 9.70
C LEU A 107 -5.18 -2.50 8.82
N LEU A 108 -5.33 -2.95 7.56
CA LEU A 108 -4.21 -2.98 6.61
C LEU A 108 -3.71 -1.57 6.27
N LEU A 109 -4.59 -0.59 6.11
CA LEU A 109 -4.19 0.79 5.86
C LEU A 109 -3.36 1.34 7.03
N VAL A 110 -3.80 1.12 8.27
CA VAL A 110 -3.04 1.54 9.46
C VAL A 110 -1.69 0.83 9.54
N ASP A 111 -1.63 -0.47 9.25
CA ASP A 111 -0.38 -1.23 9.22
C ASP A 111 0.59 -0.68 8.16
N ALA A 112 0.09 -0.34 6.97
CA ALA A 112 0.86 0.26 5.89
C ALA A 112 1.38 1.66 6.27
N LEU A 113 0.51 2.53 6.79
CA LEU A 113 0.86 3.89 7.22
C LEU A 113 1.92 3.89 8.33
N LYS A 114 1.77 3.01 9.32
CA LYS A 114 2.76 2.83 10.39
C LYS A 114 4.12 2.45 9.81
N ARG A 115 4.16 1.48 8.89
CA ARG A 115 5.40 1.04 8.24
C ARG A 115 6.03 2.15 7.40
N SER A 116 5.22 2.94 6.69
CA SER A 116 5.69 4.11 5.95
C SER A 116 6.28 5.20 6.86
N CYS A 117 5.64 5.47 8.00
CA CYS A 117 6.13 6.41 9.00
C CYS A 117 7.46 5.95 9.62
N GLU A 118 7.58 4.67 9.98
CA GLU A 118 8.85 4.13 10.50
C GLU A 118 9.95 4.16 9.43
N ALA A 119 9.62 3.90 8.16
CA ALA A 119 10.57 4.00 7.06
C ALA A 119 11.03 5.45 6.79
N SER A 120 10.16 6.44 7.01
CA SER A 120 10.47 7.85 6.75
C SER A 120 11.57 8.42 7.66
N GLU A 121 11.82 7.80 8.81
CA GLU A 121 12.91 8.15 9.73
C GLU A 121 14.30 7.83 9.15
N VAL A 122 14.39 6.85 8.25
CA VAL A 122 15.65 6.41 7.62
C VAL A 122 15.77 6.91 6.19
N ILE A 123 14.66 6.92 5.44
CA ILE A 123 14.58 7.40 4.06
C ILE A 123 13.46 8.44 4.01
N GLY A 124 13.83 9.72 3.95
CA GLY A 124 12.88 10.83 3.98
C GLY A 124 11.72 10.66 3.02
N SER A 125 10.50 10.75 3.55
CA SER A 125 9.23 10.67 2.82
C SER A 125 8.23 11.56 3.55
N MET A 126 7.69 12.57 2.87
CA MET A 126 6.85 13.57 3.52
C MET A 126 5.37 13.19 3.60
N ALA A 127 4.96 12.19 2.80
CA ALA A 127 3.57 11.75 2.73
C ALA A 127 3.47 10.31 2.21
N VAL A 128 2.34 9.68 2.48
CA VAL A 128 1.90 8.47 1.78
C VAL A 128 0.87 8.88 0.74
N ILE A 129 1.07 8.48 -0.51
CA ILE A 129 0.13 8.70 -1.60
C ILE A 129 -0.48 7.39 -2.07
N VAL A 130 -1.64 7.48 -2.72
CA VAL A 130 -2.36 6.38 -3.35
C VAL A 130 -2.78 6.82 -4.75
N ASP A 131 -2.97 5.86 -5.65
CA ASP A 131 -3.64 6.05 -6.94
C ASP A 131 -4.89 5.15 -6.97
N PRO A 132 -6.05 5.66 -6.55
CA PRO A 132 -7.26 4.85 -6.39
C PRO A 132 -7.72 4.25 -7.74
N ILE A 133 -7.88 2.92 -7.77
CA ILE A 133 -8.27 2.19 -9.00
C ILE A 133 -9.73 2.42 -9.43
N ASP A 134 -10.59 2.81 -8.50
CA ASP A 134 -12.03 3.03 -8.74
C ASP A 134 -12.64 3.99 -7.69
N GLU A 135 -13.92 4.37 -7.90
CA GLU A 135 -14.66 5.24 -6.98
C GLU A 135 -14.80 4.68 -5.56
N ASN A 136 -14.83 3.35 -5.40
CA ASN A 136 -14.93 2.74 -4.08
C ASN A 136 -13.63 2.93 -3.31
N ALA A 137 -12.48 2.81 -3.99
CA ALA A 137 -11.18 3.12 -3.43
C ALA A 137 -11.08 4.61 -3.05
N ILE A 138 -11.54 5.54 -3.90
CA ILE A 138 -11.60 6.98 -3.57
C ILE A 138 -12.40 7.20 -2.28
N LYS A 139 -13.62 6.66 -2.19
CA LYS A 139 -14.48 6.76 -1.00
C LYS A 139 -13.86 6.10 0.23
N PHE A 140 -13.12 5.00 0.05
CA PHE A 140 -12.42 4.33 1.15
C PHE A 140 -11.30 5.20 1.71
N TYR A 141 -10.40 5.68 0.85
CA TYR A 141 -9.25 6.49 1.28
C TYR A 141 -9.65 7.87 1.82
N GLY A 142 -10.65 8.52 1.21
CA GLY A 142 -11.13 9.84 1.67
C GLY A 142 -11.68 9.83 3.11
N ARG A 143 -12.14 8.69 3.63
CA ARG A 143 -12.55 8.54 5.05
C ARG A 143 -11.37 8.66 6.03
N PHE A 144 -10.14 8.57 5.54
CA PHE A 144 -8.90 8.63 6.33
C PHE A 144 -8.10 9.91 6.06
N GLY A 145 -8.64 10.87 5.30
CA GLY A 145 -7.99 12.14 5.03
C GLY A 145 -6.94 12.10 3.92
N PHE A 146 -7.01 11.08 3.05
CA PHE A 146 -6.34 11.10 1.74
C PHE A 146 -7.09 11.99 0.75
#